data_AF-A0A5J4Q919-F1
#
_entry.id   AF-A0A5J4Q919-F1
#
_cell.length_a   1.000
_cell.length_b   1.000
_cell.length_c   1.000
_cell.angle_alpha   90.00
_cell.angle_beta   90.00
_cell.angle_gamma   90.00
#
_symmetry.space_group_name_H-M   'P 1'
#
loop_
_entity.id
_entity.type
_entity.pdbx_description
1 polymer ?
#
loop_
_entity_poly.entity_id
_entity_poly.type
_entity_poly.pdbx_seq_one_letter_code
_entity_poly.pdbx_strand_id
1 'polypeptide(L)' 'MNKNGIEVMLYMTLIVAMFVLIYKRTDEIGYKTAKRRFAMELQNLIISMIVVKCGGDPSLFFKT' A
#
# COMPACT_ATOMS: atom_id res chain seq x y z
N MET A 1 -2.54 19.31 -21.64
CA MET A 1 -2.58 18.07 -20.82
C MET A 1 -1.68 17.05 -21.49
N ASN A 2 -0.55 16.68 -20.86
CA ASN A 2 0.46 15.84 -21.52
C ASN A 2 0.01 14.37 -21.51
N LYS A 3 -0.14 13.74 -22.68
CA LYS A 3 -0.66 12.37 -22.86
C LYS A 3 0.02 11.35 -21.94
N ASN A 4 1.34 11.50 -21.79
CA ASN A 4 2.18 10.63 -20.96
C ASN A 4 1.80 10.68 -19.47
N GLY A 5 1.42 11.85 -18.95
CA GLY A 5 1.04 12.00 -17.55
C GLY A 5 -0.29 11.30 -17.23
N ILE A 6 -1.26 11.37 -18.16
CA ILE A 6 -2.56 10.72 -17.99
C ILE A 6 -2.41 9.21 -18.02
N GLU A 7 -1.65 8.70 -18.98
CA GLU A 7 -1.43 7.27 -19.16
C GLU A 7 -0.72 6.66 -17.95
N VAL A 8 0.33 7.32 -17.45
CA VAL A 8 1.03 6.92 -16.23
C VAL A 8 0.08 6.89 -15.03
N MET A 9 -0.74 7.94 -14.84
CA MET A 9 -1.70 7.97 -13.73
C MET A 9 -2.76 6.88 -13.85
N LEU A 10 -3.23 6.58 -15.07
CA LEU A 10 -4.17 5.48 -15.30
C LEU A 10 -3.56 4.13 -14.94
N TYR A 11 -2.34 3.82 -15.40
CA TYR A 11 -1.68 2.57 -15.06
C TYR A 11 -1.44 2.44 -13.56
N MET A 12 -0.94 3.48 -12.89
CA MET A 12 -0.75 3.46 -11.44
C MET A 12 -2.09 3.21 -10.71
N THR A 13 -3.16 3.86 -11.15
CA THR A 13 -4.49 3.71 -10.54
C THR A 13 -5.03 2.29 -10.70
N LEU A 14 -4.88 1.71 -11.91
CA LEU A 14 -5.34 0.35 -12.20
C LEU A 14 -4.56 -0.69 -11.39
N ILE A 15 -3.24 -0.55 -11.29
CA ILE A 15 -2.39 -1.43 -10.49
C ILE A 15 -2.80 -1.39 -9.02
N VAL A 16 -3.01 -0.19 -8.45
CA VAL A 16 -3.47 -0.04 -7.07
C VAL A 16 -4.86 -0.66 -6.88
N ALA A 17 -5.78 -0.47 -7.83
CA ALA A 17 -7.10 -1.09 -7.77
C ALA A 17 -7.03 -2.61 -7.76
N MET A 18 -6.14 -3.22 -8.58
CA MET A 18 -5.92 -4.67 -8.59
C MET A 18 -5.44 -5.17 -7.22
N PHE A 19 -4.47 -4.50 -6.60
CA PHE A 19 -3.98 -4.88 -5.27
C PHE A 19 -5.07 -4.84 -4.20
N VAL A 20 -5.88 -3.78 -4.16
CA VAL A 20 -6.98 -3.67 -3.19
C VAL A 20 -8.02 -4.77 -3.41
N LEU A 21 -8.32 -5.13 -4.67
CA LEU A 21 -9.27 -6.20 -4.98
C LEU A 21 -8.73 -7.60 -4.62
N ILE A 22 -7.43 -7.83 -4.82
CA ILE A 22 -6.77 -9.07 -4.40
C ILE A 22 -6.82 -9.18 -2.88
N TYR A 23 -6.39 -8.15 -2.15
CA TYR A 23 -6.43 -8.12 -0.68
C TYR A 23 -7.84 -8.36 -0.13
N LYS A 24 -8.85 -7.72 -0.73
CA LYS A 24 -10.27 -7.96 -0.42
C LYS A 24 -10.63 -9.44 -0.57
N ARG A 25 -10.18 -10.09 -1.65
CA ARG A 25 -10.53 -11.46 -1.98
C ARG A 25 -9.81 -12.48 -1.09
N THR A 26 -8.54 -12.26 -0.78
CA THR A 26 -7.75 -13.18 0.05
C THR A 26 -8.20 -13.19 1.50
N ASP A 27 -8.64 -12.03 2.01
CA ASP A 27 -9.00 -11.85 3.42
C ASP A 27 -10.52 -11.93 3.66
N GLU A 28 -11.31 -12.16 2.60
CA GLU A 28 -12.77 -12.28 2.64
C GLU A 28 -13.50 -11.09 3.29
N ILE A 29 -12.91 -9.89 3.19
CA ILE A 29 -13.45 -8.66 3.79
C ILE A 29 -14.18 -7.76 2.79
N GLY A 30 -14.97 -6.82 3.30
CA GLY A 30 -15.61 -5.78 2.49
C GLY A 30 -14.60 -4.80 1.88
N TYR A 31 -14.93 -4.21 0.72
CA TYR A 31 -14.05 -3.28 0.00
C TYR A 31 -13.58 -2.07 0.85
N LYS A 32 -14.48 -1.49 1.64
CA LYS A 32 -14.15 -0.36 2.54
C LYS A 32 -13.06 -0.75 3.55
N THR A 33 -13.19 -1.95 4.12
CA THR A 33 -12.24 -2.49 5.10
C THR A 33 -10.92 -2.85 4.42
N ALA A 34 -10.95 -3.48 3.25
CA ALA A 34 -9.76 -3.83 2.46
C ALA A 34 -8.94 -2.58 2.11
N LYS A 35 -9.58 -1.56 1.54
CA LYS A 35 -8.92 -0.29 1.22
C LYS A 35 -8.26 0.34 2.45
N ARG A 36 -8.95 0.34 3.60
CA ARG A 36 -8.42 0.93 4.84
C ARG A 36 -7.21 0.14 5.37
N ARG A 37 -7.33 -1.19 5.48
CA ARG A 37 -6.25 -2.04 6.01
C ARG A 37 -5.03 -2.05 5.10
N PHE A 38 -5.24 -2.21 3.79
CA PHE A 38 -4.16 -2.13 2.80
C PHE A 38 -3.38 -0.82 2.90
N ALA A 39 -4.08 0.32 3.02
CA ALA A 39 -3.41 1.62 3.18
C ALA A 39 -2.58 1.71 4.47
N MET A 40 -3.10 1.21 5.59
CA MET A 40 -2.37 1.21 6.87
C MET A 40 -1.14 0.30 6.83
N GLU A 41 -1.27 -0.91 6.27
CA GLU A 41 -0.16 -1.86 6.15
C GLU A 41 0.92 -1.34 5.18
N LEU A 42 0.51 -0.76 4.05
CA LEU A 42 1.44 -0.12 3.12
C LEU A 42 2.18 1.05 3.77
N GLN A 43 1.49 1.88 4.55
CA GLN A 43 2.11 2.96 5.31
C GLN A 43 3.13 2.43 6.33
N ASN A 44 2.77 1.38 7.05
CA ASN A 44 3.66 0.70 7.99
C ASN A 44 4.91 0.14 7.30
N LEU A 45 4.74 -0.48 6.12
CA LEU A 45 5.85 -0.96 5.30
C LEU A 45 6.75 0.19 4.83
N ILE A 46 6.18 1.32 4.42
CA ILE A 46 6.96 2.51 4.02
C ILE A 46 7.77 3.03 5.21
N ILE A 47 7.16 3.13 6.39
CA ILE A 47 7.83 3.57 7.61
C ILE A 47 8.97 2.60 7.96
N SER A 48 8.75 1.29 7.89
CA SER A 48 9.79 0.30 8.19
C SER A 48 10.98 0.42 7.23
N MET A 49 10.72 0.59 5.93
CA MET A 49 11.78 0.82 4.93
C MET A 49 12.57 2.09 5.21
N ILE A 50 11.91 3.17 5.64
CA ILE A 50 12.58 4.43 6.01
C ILE A 50 13.47 4.21 7.24
N VAL A 51 12.97 3.56 8.28
CA VAL A 51 13.72 3.29 9.52
C VAL A 51 14.97 2.46 9.23
N VAL A 52 14.85 1.38 8.45
CA VAL A 52 16.00 0.56 8.02
C VAL A 52 17.01 1.41 7.26
N LYS A 53 16.56 2.27 6.34
CA LYS A 53 17.43 3.13 5.54
C LYS A 53 18.19 4.16 6.40
N CYS A 54 17.64 4.54 7.55
CA CYS A 54 18.29 5.41 8.54
C CYS A 54 19.15 4.65 9.56
N GLY A 55 19.32 3.33 9.43
CA GLY A 55 20.09 2.51 10.37
C GLY A 55 19.38 2.22 11.70
N GLY A 56 18.07 2.48 11.79
CA GLY A 56 17.26 2.14 12.93
C GLY A 56 16.69 0.72 12.86
N ASP A 57 16.09 0.27 13.95
CA ASP A 57 15.43 -1.03 14.06
C ASP A 57 13.89 -0.90 14.01
N PRO A 58 13.22 -1.34 12.92
CA PRO A 58 11.76 -1.28 12.81
C PRO A 58 11.02 -2.18 13.80
N SER A 59 11.67 -3.20 14.38
CA SER A 59 11.02 -4.15 15.29
C SER A 59 10.53 -3.48 16.58
N LEU A 60 11.14 -2.35 16.95
CA LEU A 60 10.72 -1.53 18.09
C LEU A 60 9.31 -0.93 17.92
N PHE A 61 8.87 -0.74 16.68
CA PHE A 61 7.56 -0.20 16.34
C PHE A 61 6.49 -1.30 16.23
N PHE A 62 6.84 -2.46 15.67
CA PHE A 62 5.95 -3.60 15.51
C PHE A 62 6.08 -4.56 16.68
N LYS A 63 5.42 -4.26 17.81
CA LYS A 63 5.28 -5.24 18.89
C LYS A 63 4.20 -6.27 18.50
N THR A 64 4.61 -7.53 18.42
CA THR A 64 3.72 -8.70 18.23
C THR A 64 2.86 -8.92 19.47
#